data_AF-A0AA96QYD2-F1
#
_entry.id   AF-A0AA96QYD2-F1
#
_cell.length_a   1.000
_cell.length_b   1.000
_cell.length_c   1.000
_cell.angle_alpha   90.00
_cell.angle_beta   90.00
_cell.angle_gamma   90.00
#
_symmetry.space_group_name_H-M   'P 1'
#
loop_
_entity.id
_entity.type
_entity.pdbx_description
1 polymer ?
#
loop_
_entity_poly.entity_id
_entity_poly.type
_entity_poly.pdbx_seq_one_letter_code
_entity_poly.pdbx_strand_id
1 'polypeptide(L)'
;MTEPATPARDGQELHGEFLLLKMHGCRSLRLHAGVGEHITIDHADTVDYDDLCTMTWSADLVELPVRYSDTSGSEIEVVNQQHLIEEFGAQVFVHLHNERDGAHGLALPVCRPLPGDDAEHSALCRLVEMVGRLLDYPLLDEERHSRYIDDRAEEAWRSHLRRDVIKALRDLSPDAEADRAITTAGLDAADPIGAAYFGFEGNEWTAVTLSQVRNGRHDDAVRHVAATLFGWEV
;
A
#
# COMPACT_ATOMS: atom_id res chain seq x y z
N MET A 1 51.31 -22.55 45.75
CA MET A 1 49.91 -22.62 46.22
C MET A 1 49.39 -21.21 46.32
N THR A 2 48.53 -20.85 45.37
CA THR A 2 47.75 -19.63 45.30
C THR A 2 46.61 -19.95 44.32
N GLU A 3 45.41 -20.20 44.83
CA GLU A 3 44.18 -19.84 44.12
C GLU A 3 43.93 -18.33 44.35
N PRO A 4 43.05 -17.62 43.62
CA PRO A 4 42.05 -18.05 42.63
C PRO A 4 41.99 -17.14 41.36
N ALA A 5 41.17 -17.51 40.37
CA ALA A 5 40.20 -16.61 39.72
C ALA A 5 39.40 -17.38 38.65
N THR A 6 38.09 -17.54 38.89
CA THR A 6 37.12 -17.89 37.86
C THR A 6 36.69 -16.60 37.15
N PRO A 7 36.73 -16.53 35.81
CA PRO A 7 35.76 -15.78 35.04
C PRO A 7 34.85 -16.78 34.31
N ALA A 8 33.57 -16.76 34.63
CA ALA A 8 32.55 -15.98 33.91
C ALA A 8 32.05 -16.76 32.68
N ARG A 9 30.75 -17.06 32.73
CA ARG A 9 29.94 -17.62 31.67
C ARG A 9 30.01 -16.71 30.44
N ASP A 10 30.69 -17.15 29.39
CA ASP A 10 30.29 -16.83 28.02
C ASP A 10 29.34 -17.97 27.63
N GLY A 11 28.03 -17.76 27.57
CA GLY A 11 27.41 -16.67 26.83
C GLY A 11 26.90 -17.30 25.54
N GLN A 12 25.75 -17.97 25.68
CA GLN A 12 24.85 -18.47 24.63
C GLN A 12 25.42 -18.44 23.21
N GLU A 13 25.74 -19.62 22.70
CA GLU A 13 25.79 -19.89 21.26
C GLU A 13 24.54 -19.27 20.62
N LEU A 14 24.79 -18.21 19.86
CA LEU A 14 23.81 -17.42 19.15
C LEU A 14 23.02 -18.36 18.24
N HIS A 15 21.78 -18.66 18.63
CA HIS A 15 20.72 -19.19 17.78
C HIS A 15 20.31 -18.17 16.66
N GLY A 16 21.30 -17.54 16.01
CA GLY A 16 21.15 -16.65 14.86
C GLY A 16 21.45 -17.34 13.53
N GLU A 17 21.73 -18.64 13.56
CA GLU A 17 21.87 -19.46 12.37
C GLU A 17 20.49 -19.79 11.79
N PHE A 18 20.16 -19.09 10.69
CA PHE A 18 19.13 -19.43 9.69
C PHE A 18 17.65 -19.13 10.02
N LEU A 19 17.29 -17.85 10.08
CA LEU A 19 15.97 -17.41 9.59
C LEU A 19 16.08 -16.56 8.32
N LEU A 20 17.10 -16.85 7.51
CA LEU A 20 17.47 -16.09 6.31
C LEU A 20 17.46 -16.99 5.08
N LEU A 21 16.45 -17.87 4.96
CA LEU A 21 16.32 -18.80 3.82
C LEU A 21 14.91 -19.42 3.77
N LYS A 22 13.84 -18.63 3.95
CA LYS A 22 12.49 -19.10 3.59
C LYS A 22 11.43 -18.03 3.36
N MET A 23 11.81 -16.76 3.24
CA MET A 23 10.91 -15.77 2.65
C MET A 23 11.17 -15.72 1.14
N HIS A 24 10.68 -16.74 0.43
CA HIS A 24 10.68 -16.72 -1.03
C HIS A 24 9.92 -15.47 -1.49
N GLY A 25 10.53 -14.62 -2.31
CA GLY A 25 9.98 -13.32 -2.71
C GLY A 25 10.66 -12.10 -2.07
N CYS A 26 11.32 -12.26 -0.91
CA CYS A 26 12.12 -11.18 -0.33
C CYS A 26 13.48 -11.06 -1.03
N ARG A 27 13.91 -9.83 -1.34
CA ARG A 27 15.26 -9.57 -1.83
C ARG A 27 16.17 -9.36 -0.62
N SER A 28 17.21 -10.19 -0.49
CA SER A 28 18.28 -9.94 0.47
C SER A 28 19.21 -8.87 -0.10
N LEU A 29 19.27 -7.70 0.53
CA LEU A 29 20.29 -6.72 0.20
C LEU A 29 21.52 -7.05 1.05
N ARG A 30 22.54 -7.69 0.47
CA ARG A 30 23.85 -7.87 1.11
C ARG A 30 24.82 -6.87 0.51
N LEU A 31 25.12 -5.81 1.26
CA LEU A 31 26.13 -4.83 0.88
C LEU A 31 27.51 -5.29 1.37
N HIS A 32 28.49 -5.17 0.48
CA HIS A 32 29.86 -5.64 0.70
C HIS A 32 30.55 -4.90 1.87
N ALA A 33 31.36 -5.64 2.62
CA ALA A 33 32.24 -5.08 3.65
C ALA A 33 33.21 -4.05 3.04
N GLY A 34 32.95 -2.77 3.33
CA GLY A 34 33.86 -1.66 3.07
C GLY A 34 34.32 -1.03 4.38
N VAL A 35 35.57 -0.57 4.40
CA VAL A 35 36.18 0.11 5.55
C VAL A 35 35.68 1.56 5.58
N GLY A 36 34.59 1.81 6.31
CA GLY A 36 33.95 3.12 6.44
C GLY A 36 33.14 3.24 7.74
N GLU A 37 32.62 4.44 8.03
CA GLU A 37 31.79 4.69 9.23
C GLU A 37 30.64 3.69 9.32
N HIS A 38 30.51 3.02 10.46
CA HIS A 38 29.42 2.09 10.74
C HIS A 38 28.14 2.88 11.02
N ILE A 39 27.30 3.07 9.99
CA ILE A 39 25.92 3.52 10.19
C ILE A 39 25.06 2.29 10.51
N THR A 40 24.36 2.35 11.64
CA THR A 40 23.41 1.31 12.05
C THR A 40 22.02 1.76 11.63
N ILE A 41 21.33 0.95 10.82
CA ILE A 41 19.88 1.09 10.62
C ILE A 41 19.15 0.39 11.76
N ASP A 42 18.16 1.07 12.31
CA ASP A 42 17.24 0.52 13.29
C ASP A 42 15.80 0.53 12.77
N HIS A 43 14.95 -0.18 13.49
CA HIS A 43 13.51 -0.13 13.32
C HIS A 43 12.99 1.32 13.38
N ALA A 44 11.94 1.63 12.60
CA ALA A 44 11.37 2.96 12.41
C ALA A 44 12.22 3.97 11.59
N ASP A 45 13.45 3.62 11.21
CA ASP A 45 14.24 4.48 10.32
C ASP A 45 13.59 4.62 8.95
N THR A 46 13.80 5.77 8.32
CA THR A 46 13.51 6.00 6.90
C THR A 46 14.82 6.13 6.15
N VAL A 47 14.98 5.35 5.08
CA VAL A 47 16.23 5.23 4.34
C VAL A 47 15.97 5.48 2.86
N ASP A 48 16.81 6.32 2.23
CA ASP A 48 16.83 6.45 0.79
C ASP A 48 17.47 5.20 0.14
N TYR A 49 16.76 4.59 -0.79
CA TYR A 49 17.18 3.41 -1.53
C TYR A 49 18.41 3.69 -2.40
N ASP A 50 18.58 4.92 -2.88
CA ASP A 50 19.77 5.29 -3.64
C ASP A 50 21.03 5.32 -2.74
N ASP A 51 20.89 5.66 -1.45
CA ASP A 51 21.98 5.58 -0.47
C ASP A 51 22.38 4.13 -0.17
N LEU A 52 21.41 3.20 -0.17
CA LEU A 52 21.68 1.76 -0.07
C LEU A 52 22.47 1.24 -1.27
N CYS A 53 22.21 1.77 -2.48
CA CYS A 53 22.83 1.28 -3.71
C CYS A 53 24.23 1.87 -3.97
N THR A 54 24.54 3.04 -3.41
CA THR A 54 25.74 3.83 -3.77
C THR A 54 26.83 3.81 -2.72
N MET A 55 26.54 3.46 -1.48
CA MET A 55 27.51 3.50 -0.39
C MET A 55 28.05 2.10 -0.03
N THR A 56 29.32 2.05 0.40
CA THR A 56 29.94 0.84 0.97
C THR A 56 29.73 0.80 2.48
N TRP A 57 28.60 0.25 2.93
CA TRP A 57 28.29 0.03 4.34
C TRP A 57 27.47 -1.26 4.51
N SER A 58 27.54 -1.87 5.68
CA SER A 58 26.88 -3.17 5.95
C SER A 58 25.51 -2.95 6.59
N ALA A 59 24.45 -2.94 5.78
CA ALA A 59 23.09 -3.07 6.27
C ALA A 59 22.61 -4.49 6.00
N ASP A 60 22.46 -5.31 7.05
CA ASP A 60 21.76 -6.60 6.91
C ASP A 60 20.26 -6.32 6.94
N LEU A 61 19.69 -5.98 5.78
CA LEU A 61 18.26 -5.72 5.60
C LEU A 61 17.61 -6.79 4.72
N VAL A 62 16.38 -7.15 5.08
CA VAL A 62 15.49 -7.95 4.24
C VAL A 62 14.34 -7.07 3.76
N GLU A 63 14.32 -6.79 2.46
CA GLU A 63 13.23 -6.06 1.80
C GLU A 63 12.01 -6.99 1.65
N LEU A 64 10.85 -6.53 2.10
CA LEU A 64 9.57 -7.23 2.00
C LEU A 64 8.98 -7.05 0.58
N PRO A 65 8.22 -8.03 0.05
CA PRO A 65 7.68 -8.00 -1.30
C PRO A 65 6.40 -7.15 -1.42
N VAL A 66 6.46 -5.91 -0.91
CA VAL A 66 5.35 -4.94 -0.87
C VAL A 66 5.83 -3.54 -1.31
N ARG A 67 6.69 -3.52 -2.33
CA ARG A 67 7.27 -2.29 -2.87
C ARG A 67 6.39 -1.75 -4.00
N TYR A 68 6.12 -0.45 -3.98
CA TYR A 68 5.47 0.25 -5.09
C TYR A 68 6.23 1.56 -5.38
N SER A 69 5.86 2.29 -6.42
CA SER A 69 6.29 3.68 -6.63
C SER A 69 5.13 4.56 -7.06
N ASP A 70 5.22 5.85 -6.82
CA ASP A 70 4.17 6.80 -7.24
C ASP A 70 3.88 6.76 -8.75
N THR A 71 4.83 6.25 -9.53
CA THR A 71 4.76 6.17 -11.00
C THR A 71 4.53 4.76 -11.54
N SER A 72 4.69 3.71 -10.72
CA SER A 72 4.59 2.31 -11.14
C SER A 72 4.36 1.37 -9.95
N GLY A 73 3.74 0.21 -10.17
CA GLY A 73 3.41 -0.73 -9.11
C GLY A 73 1.92 -1.00 -9.05
N SER A 74 1.50 -1.80 -8.07
CA SER A 74 0.10 -2.18 -7.90
C SER A 74 -0.50 -1.59 -6.63
N GLU A 75 -1.77 -1.23 -6.72
CA GLU A 75 -2.65 -0.94 -5.60
C GLU A 75 -2.62 -2.04 -4.53
N ILE A 76 -2.39 -3.29 -4.94
CA ILE A 76 -2.23 -4.44 -4.05
C ILE A 76 -1.01 -4.27 -3.14
N GLU A 77 0.12 -3.78 -3.68
CA GLU A 77 1.35 -3.56 -2.91
C GLU A 77 1.16 -2.44 -1.88
N VAL A 78 0.45 -1.37 -2.26
CA VAL A 78 0.06 -0.28 -1.34
C VAL A 78 -0.81 -0.81 -0.20
N VAL A 79 -1.87 -1.57 -0.53
CA VAL A 79 -2.81 -2.13 0.43
C VAL A 79 -2.13 -3.13 1.38
N ASN A 80 -1.26 -3.98 0.85
CA ASN A 80 -0.48 -4.91 1.66
C ASN A 80 0.49 -4.18 2.60
N GLN A 81 1.15 -3.13 2.10
CA GLN A 81 2.03 -2.30 2.94
C GLN A 81 1.24 -1.66 4.10
N GLN A 82 0.08 -1.06 3.82
CA GLN A 82 -0.80 -0.49 4.84
C GLN A 82 -1.27 -1.55 5.84
N HIS A 83 -1.63 -2.73 5.36
CA HIS A 83 -2.06 -3.84 6.22
C HIS A 83 -0.95 -4.28 7.18
N LEU A 84 0.30 -4.43 6.69
CA LEU A 84 1.45 -4.78 7.53
C LEU A 84 1.78 -3.68 8.56
N ILE A 85 1.73 -2.41 8.16
CA ILE A 85 1.97 -1.28 9.06
C ILE A 85 0.92 -1.21 10.17
N GLU A 86 -0.35 -1.47 9.86
CA GLU A 86 -1.41 -1.43 10.88
C GLU A 86 -1.37 -2.62 11.83
N GLU A 87 -1.06 -3.82 11.33
CA GLU A 87 -1.00 -5.03 12.14
C GLU A 87 0.19 -5.04 13.10
N PHE A 88 1.37 -4.63 12.62
CA PHE A 88 2.62 -4.72 13.41
C PHE A 88 3.08 -3.37 13.97
N GLY A 89 2.59 -2.25 13.43
CA GLY A 89 3.03 -0.90 13.74
C GLY A 89 4.15 -0.44 12.81
N ALA A 90 4.08 0.83 12.38
CA ALA A 90 5.08 1.44 11.49
C ALA A 90 6.51 1.37 12.06
N GLN A 91 6.64 1.40 13.39
CA GLN A 91 7.91 1.33 14.10
C GLN A 91 8.60 -0.03 13.97
N VAL A 92 7.93 -1.08 13.50
CA VAL A 92 8.54 -2.40 13.30
C VAL A 92 9.37 -2.43 12.01
N PHE A 93 9.11 -1.53 11.06
CA PHE A 93 9.71 -1.57 9.74
C PHE A 93 10.75 -0.46 9.58
N VAL A 94 11.73 -0.75 8.73
CA VAL A 94 12.54 0.27 8.08
C VAL A 94 11.77 0.70 6.83
N HIS A 95 11.51 1.99 6.71
CA HIS A 95 10.80 2.57 5.58
C HIS A 95 11.81 2.87 4.48
N LEU A 96 11.65 2.20 3.35
CA LEU A 96 12.48 2.46 2.17
C LEU A 96 11.77 3.49 1.30
N HIS A 97 12.48 4.54 0.94
CA HIS A 97 12.02 5.53 -0.01
C HIS A 97 13.05 5.70 -1.13
N ASN A 98 12.65 5.97 -2.36
CA ASN A 98 13.57 6.39 -3.41
C ASN A 98 13.04 7.69 -4.00
N GLU A 99 13.76 8.79 -3.77
CA GLU A 99 13.31 10.11 -4.21
C GLU A 99 13.25 10.24 -5.74
N ARG A 100 14.05 9.46 -6.46
CA ARG A 100 14.19 9.57 -7.92
C ARG A 100 12.99 9.01 -8.68
N ASP A 101 12.46 7.88 -8.24
CA ASP A 101 11.31 7.21 -8.88
C ASP A 101 10.04 7.22 -8.03
N GLY A 102 10.12 7.79 -6.82
CA GLY A 102 9.04 7.82 -5.84
C GLY A 102 8.73 6.44 -5.28
N ALA A 103 9.69 5.51 -5.24
CA ALA A 103 9.46 4.18 -4.69
C ALA A 103 9.30 4.21 -3.17
N HIS A 104 8.45 3.31 -2.69
CA HIS A 104 8.14 3.06 -1.29
C HIS A 104 8.23 1.56 -1.03
N GLY A 105 8.85 1.18 0.09
CA GLY A 105 8.98 -0.22 0.48
C GLY A 105 9.15 -0.39 1.99
N LEU A 106 9.06 -1.62 2.46
CA LEU A 106 9.32 -1.99 3.85
C LEU A 106 10.48 -2.98 3.92
N ALA A 107 11.31 -2.83 4.94
CA ALA A 107 12.38 -3.78 5.24
C ALA A 107 12.48 -4.09 6.73
N LEU A 108 13.21 -5.16 7.05
CA LEU A 108 13.53 -5.58 8.41
C LEU A 108 15.05 -5.69 8.59
N PRO A 109 15.61 -5.21 9.71
CA PRO A 109 16.99 -5.49 10.09
C PRO A 109 17.13 -6.96 10.54
N VAL A 110 18.04 -7.70 9.91
CA VAL A 110 18.24 -9.16 10.10
C VAL A 110 18.67 -9.54 11.50
N CYS A 111 19.51 -8.71 12.12
CA CYS A 111 20.19 -9.03 13.37
C CYS A 111 19.51 -8.41 14.60
N ARG A 112 18.25 -7.97 14.45
CA ARG A 112 17.50 -7.28 15.51
C ARG A 112 16.20 -8.03 15.81
N PRO A 113 15.84 -8.23 17.09
CA PRO A 113 14.52 -8.71 17.44
C PRO A 113 13.48 -7.64 17.08
N LEU A 114 12.27 -8.06 16.68
CA LEU A 114 11.20 -7.11 16.46
C LEU A 114 10.88 -6.36 17.78
N PRO A 115 10.57 -5.05 17.72
CA PRO A 115 10.18 -4.30 18.90
C PRO A 115 8.98 -4.94 19.60
N GLY A 116 9.13 -5.24 20.89
CA GLY A 116 8.04 -5.83 21.70
C GLY A 116 7.77 -7.31 21.43
N ASP A 117 8.67 -8.02 20.72
CA ASP A 117 8.50 -9.44 20.44
C ASP A 117 8.84 -10.31 21.67
N ASP A 118 7.95 -11.24 22.01
CA ASP A 118 8.18 -12.28 23.00
C ASP A 118 8.11 -13.67 22.36
N ALA A 119 8.83 -14.64 22.95
CA ALA A 119 8.96 -15.97 22.37
C ALA A 119 7.64 -16.77 22.36
N GLU A 120 6.66 -16.41 23.19
CA GLU A 120 5.38 -17.12 23.32
C GLU A 120 4.34 -16.64 22.29
N HIS A 121 4.45 -15.39 21.82
CA HIS A 121 3.58 -14.77 20.82
C HIS A 121 4.37 -14.08 19.72
N SER A 122 5.34 -14.78 19.13
CA SER A 122 6.30 -14.15 18.21
C SER A 122 5.61 -13.45 17.03
N ALA A 123 5.69 -12.12 17.02
CA ALA A 123 5.32 -11.23 15.94
C ALA A 123 6.11 -11.56 14.68
N LEU A 124 7.37 -12.01 14.81
CA LEU A 124 8.18 -12.42 13.66
C LEU A 124 7.58 -13.63 12.95
N CYS A 125 7.10 -14.64 13.69
CA CYS A 125 6.43 -15.79 13.09
C CYS A 125 5.18 -15.36 12.32
N ARG A 126 4.32 -14.52 12.91
CA ARG A 126 3.11 -14.00 12.24
C ARG A 126 3.46 -13.19 10.99
N LEU A 127 4.48 -12.33 11.08
CA LEU A 127 4.94 -11.53 9.95
C LEU A 127 5.45 -12.40 8.80
N VAL A 128 6.26 -13.42 9.10
CA VAL A 128 6.76 -14.38 8.11
C VAL A 128 5.61 -15.18 7.49
N GLU A 129 4.62 -15.60 8.27
CA GLU A 129 3.43 -16.28 7.75
C GLU A 129 2.63 -15.38 6.81
N MET A 130 2.39 -14.12 7.18
CA MET A 130 1.67 -13.15 6.34
C MET A 130 2.42 -12.84 5.05
N VAL A 131 3.72 -12.54 5.14
CA VAL A 131 4.57 -12.32 3.95
C VAL A 131 4.65 -13.59 3.10
N GLY A 132 4.68 -14.77 3.72
CA GLY A 132 4.65 -16.06 3.04
C GLY A 132 3.35 -16.27 2.24
N ARG A 133 2.20 -15.85 2.76
CA ARG A 133 0.91 -15.92 2.06
C ARG A 133 0.90 -15.14 0.74
N LEU A 134 1.68 -14.07 0.63
CA LEU A 134 1.80 -13.27 -0.60
C LEU A 134 2.30 -14.08 -1.81
N LEU A 135 2.96 -15.22 -1.56
CA LEU A 135 3.42 -16.12 -2.62
C LEU A 135 2.28 -16.89 -3.28
N ASP A 136 1.29 -17.28 -2.49
CA ASP A 136 0.16 -18.07 -2.96
C ASP A 136 -1.01 -17.17 -3.37
N TYR A 137 -1.18 -16.05 -2.68
CA TYR A 137 -2.24 -15.08 -2.95
C TYR A 137 -1.70 -13.65 -2.74
N PRO A 138 -1.67 -12.80 -3.79
CA PRO A 138 -0.94 -11.55 -3.75
C PRO A 138 -1.55 -10.48 -2.83
N LEU A 139 -2.69 -10.74 -2.19
CA LEU A 139 -3.43 -9.77 -1.40
C LEU A 139 -3.67 -10.29 0.02
N LEU A 140 -3.31 -9.51 1.05
CA LEU A 140 -3.50 -9.92 2.44
C LEU A 140 -4.95 -9.77 2.90
N ASP A 141 -5.66 -8.78 2.38
CA ASP A 141 -6.95 -8.31 2.88
C ASP A 141 -7.82 -7.72 1.75
N GLU A 142 -8.85 -8.47 1.36
CA GLU A 142 -9.79 -8.09 0.31
C GLU A 142 -10.69 -6.92 0.71
N GLU A 143 -11.11 -6.85 1.97
CA GLU A 143 -11.98 -5.78 2.47
C GLU A 143 -11.23 -4.44 2.45
N ARG A 144 -9.94 -4.45 2.83
CA ARG A 144 -9.08 -3.27 2.73
C ARG A 144 -8.85 -2.86 1.28
N HIS A 145 -8.64 -3.82 0.38
CA HIS A 145 -8.53 -3.50 -1.04
C HIS A 145 -9.80 -2.85 -1.58
N SER A 146 -10.98 -3.40 -1.25
CA SER A 146 -12.26 -2.80 -1.63
C SER A 146 -12.40 -1.37 -1.11
N ARG A 147 -12.11 -1.14 0.18
CA ARG A 147 -12.14 0.21 0.77
C ARG A 147 -11.17 1.17 0.10
N TYR A 148 -9.97 0.70 -0.23
CA TYR A 148 -9.00 1.51 -0.97
C TYR A 148 -9.54 1.94 -2.34
N ILE A 149 -10.17 1.03 -3.08
CA ILE A 149 -10.79 1.36 -4.38
C ILE A 149 -11.94 2.37 -4.20
N ASP A 150 -12.78 2.19 -3.17
CA ASP A 150 -13.88 3.11 -2.86
C ASP A 150 -13.36 4.52 -2.52
N ASP A 151 -12.33 4.62 -1.67
CA ASP A 151 -11.69 5.89 -1.31
C ASP A 151 -11.11 6.60 -2.54
N ARG A 152 -10.45 5.84 -3.44
CA ARG A 152 -9.93 6.37 -4.71
C ARG A 152 -11.06 6.82 -5.65
N ALA A 153 -12.19 6.11 -5.67
CA ALA A 153 -13.35 6.48 -6.49
C ALA A 153 -14.00 7.77 -5.99
N GLU A 154 -14.11 7.94 -4.67
CA GLU A 154 -14.58 9.18 -4.07
C GLU A 154 -13.63 10.35 -4.36
N GLU A 155 -12.32 10.12 -4.29
CA GLU A 155 -11.31 11.12 -4.65
C GLU A 155 -11.38 11.52 -6.14
N ALA A 156 -11.54 10.54 -7.03
CA ALA A 156 -11.75 10.79 -8.46
C ALA A 156 -13.01 11.63 -8.71
N TRP A 157 -14.10 11.36 -8.00
CA TRP A 157 -15.33 12.13 -8.04
C TRP A 157 -15.13 13.60 -7.66
N ARG A 158 -14.45 13.85 -6.54
CA ARG A 158 -14.16 15.21 -6.06
C ARG A 158 -13.22 15.98 -6.99
N SER A 159 -12.35 15.28 -7.71
CA SER A 159 -11.33 15.89 -8.57
C SER A 159 -11.81 16.19 -10.00
N HIS A 160 -12.29 15.16 -10.72
CA HIS A 160 -12.57 15.28 -12.16
C HIS A 160 -13.85 14.55 -12.60
N LEU A 161 -14.14 13.37 -12.06
CA LEU A 161 -15.17 12.48 -12.59
C LEU A 161 -16.57 13.10 -12.52
N ARG A 162 -16.88 13.91 -11.51
CA ARG A 162 -18.16 14.64 -11.44
C ARG A 162 -18.41 15.49 -12.68
N ARG A 163 -17.36 16.17 -13.17
CA ARG A 163 -17.44 17.03 -14.35
C ARG A 163 -17.67 16.21 -15.61
N ASP A 164 -17.01 15.06 -15.71
CA ASP A 164 -17.13 14.16 -16.86
C ASP A 164 -18.53 13.54 -16.91
N VAL A 165 -19.07 13.10 -15.77
CA VAL A 165 -20.47 12.63 -15.66
C VAL A 165 -21.46 13.72 -16.03
N ILE A 166 -21.29 14.95 -15.52
CA ILE A 166 -22.16 16.08 -15.89
C ILE A 166 -22.11 16.35 -17.39
N LYS A 167 -20.91 16.31 -17.99
CA LYS A 167 -20.75 16.49 -19.44
C LYS A 167 -21.46 15.39 -20.22
N ALA A 168 -21.27 14.13 -19.84
CA ALA A 168 -21.92 13.00 -20.50
C ALA A 168 -23.45 13.06 -20.37
N LEU A 169 -23.98 13.46 -19.21
CA LEU A 169 -25.41 13.70 -19.03
C LEU A 169 -25.94 14.80 -19.95
N ARG A 170 -25.18 15.88 -20.15
CA ARG A 170 -25.56 16.96 -21.08
C ARG A 170 -25.60 16.48 -22.52
N ASP A 171 -24.67 15.63 -22.92
CA ASP A 171 -24.63 15.03 -24.25
C ASP A 171 -25.83 14.10 -24.49
N LEU A 172 -26.38 13.49 -23.44
CA LEU A 172 -27.62 12.71 -23.47
C LEU A 172 -28.91 13.55 -23.34
N SER A 173 -28.79 14.83 -22.99
CA SER A 173 -29.96 15.66 -22.71
C SER A 173 -30.79 15.89 -24.00
N PRO A 174 -32.12 15.66 -23.97
CA PRO A 174 -32.96 15.82 -25.16
C PRO A 174 -33.18 17.28 -25.56
N ASP A 175 -33.09 18.21 -24.61
CA ASP A 175 -33.38 19.64 -24.82
C ASP A 175 -32.73 20.56 -23.77
N ALA A 176 -32.95 21.87 -23.93
CA ALA A 176 -32.39 22.89 -23.05
C ALA A 176 -33.07 22.98 -21.67
N GLU A 177 -34.22 22.34 -21.45
CA GLU A 177 -34.84 22.23 -20.13
C GLU A 177 -34.16 21.10 -19.32
N ALA A 178 -33.91 19.97 -19.98
CA ALA A 178 -33.11 18.87 -19.46
C ALA A 178 -31.69 19.29 -19.04
N ASP A 179 -30.97 20.07 -19.86
CA ASP A 179 -29.65 20.60 -19.48
C ASP A 179 -29.70 21.53 -18.25
N ARG A 180 -30.77 22.33 -18.12
CA ARG A 180 -30.98 23.15 -16.92
C ARG A 180 -31.21 22.29 -15.68
N ALA A 181 -31.97 21.20 -15.79
CA ALA A 181 -32.18 20.25 -14.69
C ALA A 181 -30.86 19.59 -14.23
N ILE A 182 -30.00 19.18 -15.15
CA ILE A 182 -28.64 18.67 -14.82
C ILE A 182 -27.85 19.73 -14.07
N THR A 183 -27.85 20.97 -14.56
CA THR A 183 -27.10 22.07 -13.95
C THR A 183 -27.59 22.34 -12.53
N THR A 184 -28.90 22.35 -12.30
CA THR A 184 -29.47 22.50 -10.95
C THR A 184 -29.07 21.34 -10.03
N ALA A 185 -29.19 20.10 -10.48
CA ALA A 185 -28.81 18.91 -9.70
C ALA A 185 -27.30 18.86 -9.39
N GLY A 186 -26.45 19.29 -10.34
CA GLY A 186 -25.00 19.36 -10.17
C GLY A 186 -24.52 20.51 -9.26
N LEU A 187 -25.39 21.46 -8.90
CA LEU A 187 -25.11 22.51 -7.93
C LEU A 187 -25.62 22.17 -6.52
N ASP A 188 -26.40 21.09 -6.38
CA ASP A 188 -26.94 20.65 -5.10
C ASP A 188 -25.79 20.13 -4.19
N ALA A 189 -25.81 20.58 -2.94
CA ALA A 189 -24.85 20.19 -1.92
C ALA A 189 -25.04 18.72 -1.47
N ALA A 190 -26.25 18.17 -1.61
CA ALA A 190 -26.52 16.75 -1.38
C ALA A 190 -25.97 15.83 -2.48
N ASP A 191 -25.54 16.42 -3.61
CA ASP A 191 -24.97 15.74 -4.78
C ASP A 191 -25.75 14.50 -5.25
N PRO A 192 -27.04 14.66 -5.63
CA PRO A 192 -27.90 13.56 -6.03
C PRO A 192 -27.37 12.81 -7.27
N ILE A 193 -26.63 13.50 -8.15
CA ILE A 193 -25.95 12.90 -9.31
C ILE A 193 -24.89 11.90 -8.82
N GLY A 194 -24.06 12.29 -7.84
CA GLY A 194 -23.06 11.39 -7.26
C GLY A 194 -23.70 10.20 -6.58
N ALA A 195 -24.72 10.43 -5.75
CA ALA A 195 -25.44 9.35 -5.07
C ALA A 195 -26.04 8.33 -6.05
N ALA A 196 -26.69 8.79 -7.13
CA ALA A 196 -27.23 7.90 -8.16
C ALA A 196 -26.12 7.19 -8.96
N TYR A 197 -25.02 7.88 -9.28
CA TYR A 197 -23.91 7.31 -10.04
C TYR A 197 -23.20 6.20 -9.25
N PHE A 198 -22.87 6.44 -7.97
CA PHE A 198 -22.25 5.43 -7.11
C PHE A 198 -23.22 4.31 -6.72
N GLY A 199 -24.53 4.61 -6.63
CA GLY A 199 -25.57 3.63 -6.35
C GLY A 199 -25.87 2.64 -7.48
N PHE A 200 -25.27 2.82 -8.67
CA PHE A 200 -25.42 1.86 -9.77
C PHE A 200 -24.74 0.53 -9.41
N GLU A 201 -25.53 -0.52 -9.18
CA GLU A 201 -25.05 -1.86 -8.81
C GLU A 201 -24.08 -2.47 -9.83
N GLY A 202 -24.15 -2.03 -11.10
CA GLY A 202 -23.27 -2.47 -12.16
C GLY A 202 -21.92 -1.77 -12.22
N ASN A 203 -21.57 -0.93 -11.25
CA ASN A 203 -20.27 -0.25 -11.22
C ASN A 203 -19.11 -1.26 -11.17
N GLU A 204 -18.11 -1.05 -12.02
CA GLU A 204 -16.91 -1.88 -12.11
C GLU A 204 -15.68 -1.01 -11.88
N TRP A 205 -15.43 -0.67 -10.61
CA TRP A 205 -14.27 0.13 -10.25
C TRP A 205 -12.99 -0.68 -10.33
N THR A 206 -11.98 -0.11 -10.96
CA THR A 206 -10.65 -0.72 -11.05
C THR A 206 -9.59 0.35 -10.92
N ALA A 207 -8.53 0.09 -10.15
CA ALA A 207 -7.35 0.93 -10.16
C ALA A 207 -6.65 0.82 -11.52
N VAL A 208 -6.42 1.97 -12.16
CA VAL A 208 -5.61 2.07 -13.38
C VAL A 208 -4.17 2.41 -13.01
N THR A 209 -4.01 3.22 -11.98
CA THR A 209 -2.75 3.53 -11.30
C THR A 209 -3.00 3.62 -9.79
N LEU A 210 -1.94 3.81 -8.99
CA LEU A 210 -2.06 3.98 -7.52
C LEU A 210 -2.88 5.22 -7.10
N SER A 211 -3.08 6.16 -8.02
CA SER A 211 -3.81 7.42 -7.76
C SER A 211 -5.03 7.59 -8.65
N GLN A 212 -5.30 6.66 -9.56
CA GLN A 212 -6.39 6.76 -10.52
C GLN A 212 -7.20 5.48 -10.57
N VAL A 213 -8.52 5.62 -10.45
CA VAL A 213 -9.48 4.56 -10.72
C VAL A 213 -10.32 4.89 -11.95
N ARG A 214 -10.85 3.85 -12.57
CA ARG A 214 -11.82 3.94 -13.65
C ARG A 214 -13.02 3.08 -13.31
N ASN A 215 -14.21 3.55 -13.66
CA ASN A 215 -15.39 2.71 -13.73
C ASN A 215 -15.50 2.09 -15.14
N GLY A 216 -15.36 0.77 -15.25
CA GLY A 216 -15.47 0.02 -16.51
C GLY A 216 -16.85 0.16 -17.16
N ARG A 217 -17.87 0.49 -16.38
CA ARG A 217 -19.26 0.66 -16.84
C ARG A 217 -19.75 2.10 -16.69
N HIS A 218 -18.84 3.06 -16.89
CA HIS A 218 -19.13 4.50 -16.81
C HIS A 218 -20.38 4.92 -17.60
N ASP A 219 -20.46 4.54 -18.88
CA ASP A 219 -21.57 4.95 -19.75
C ASP A 219 -22.92 4.40 -19.25
N ASP A 220 -22.94 3.16 -18.75
CA ASP A 220 -24.14 2.54 -18.18
C ASP A 220 -24.54 3.22 -16.87
N ALA A 221 -23.57 3.58 -16.03
CA ALA A 221 -23.80 4.33 -14.81
C ALA A 221 -24.36 5.73 -15.11
N VAL A 222 -23.87 6.40 -16.16
CA VAL A 222 -24.42 7.69 -16.62
C VAL A 222 -25.87 7.53 -17.12
N ARG A 223 -26.16 6.50 -17.92
CA ARG A 223 -27.55 6.19 -18.34
C ARG A 223 -28.45 5.89 -17.15
N HIS A 224 -27.93 5.17 -16.15
CA HIS A 224 -28.65 4.91 -14.91
C HIS A 224 -29.01 6.21 -14.20
N VAL A 225 -28.09 7.18 -14.08
CA VAL A 225 -28.39 8.50 -13.52
C VAL A 225 -29.47 9.22 -14.33
N ALA A 226 -29.37 9.19 -15.66
CA ALA A 226 -30.34 9.81 -16.56
C ALA A 226 -31.76 9.24 -16.36
N ALA A 227 -31.88 7.92 -16.27
CA ALA A 227 -33.13 7.24 -16.00
C ALA A 227 -33.65 7.52 -14.57
N THR A 228 -32.80 7.39 -13.56
CA THR A 228 -33.18 7.46 -12.14
C THR A 228 -33.56 8.87 -11.69
N LEU A 229 -32.81 9.90 -12.11
CA LEU A 229 -33.03 11.28 -11.66
C LEU A 229 -33.94 12.07 -12.58
N PHE A 230 -33.89 11.80 -13.89
CA PHE A 230 -34.56 12.64 -14.89
C PHE A 230 -35.61 11.89 -15.71
N GLY A 231 -35.74 10.56 -15.54
CA GLY A 231 -36.74 9.75 -16.24
C GLY A 231 -36.50 9.61 -17.74
N TRP A 232 -35.25 9.74 -18.20
CA TRP A 232 -34.90 9.65 -19.62
C TRP A 232 -34.76 8.19 -20.06
N GLU A 233 -35.35 7.85 -21.20
CA GLU A 233 -35.11 6.57 -21.89
C GLU A 233 -33.96 6.76 -22.90
N VAL A 234 -32.73 6.39 -22.50
CA VAL A 234 -31.45 6.59 -23.23
C VAL A 234 -30.60 5.33 -23.29
#